data_AF-A0A4S2S4V4-F1
#
_entry.id   AF-A0A4S2S4V4-F1
#
_cell.length_a   1.000
_cell.length_b   1.000
_cell.length_c   1.000
_cell.angle_alpha   90.00
_cell.angle_beta   90.00
_cell.angle_gamma   90.00
#
_symmetry.space_group_name_H-M   'P 1'
#
loop_
_entity.id
_entity.type
_entity.pdbx_description
1 polymer ?
#
loop_
_entity_poly.entity_id
_entity_poly.type
_entity_poly.pdbx_seq_one_letter_code
_entity_poly.pdbx_strand_id
1 'polypeptide(L)'
;MGRGRAKAKQTKVARQLKYNSGGTDLSRLANELGASPTEPLLPVSEPVEVDDDLDDDDPYAKYADLYNSDDDDDEDEESGPSAQRRGA
;
A
#
# COMPACT_ATOMS: atom_id res chain seq x y z
N MET A 1 -11.14 -3.03 48.65
CA MET A 1 -12.20 -2.74 47.65
C MET A 1 -11.83 -1.73 46.54
N GLY A 2 -10.58 -1.23 46.42
CA GLY A 2 -10.25 -0.17 45.43
C GLY A 2 -9.56 -0.62 44.12
N ARG A 3 -9.13 -1.88 44.00
CA ARG A 3 -8.26 -2.33 42.90
C ARG A 3 -8.93 -2.34 41.52
N GLY A 4 -10.24 -2.61 41.44
CA GLY A 4 -10.96 -2.68 40.17
C GLY A 4 -11.02 -1.34 39.42
N ARG A 5 -11.22 -0.23 40.15
CA ARG A 5 -11.27 1.12 39.56
C ARG A 5 -9.89 1.56 39.06
N ALA A 6 -8.84 1.30 39.85
CA ALA A 6 -7.47 1.60 39.45
C ALA A 6 -7.08 0.80 38.19
N LYS A 7 -7.38 -0.51 38.16
CA LYS A 7 -7.12 -1.36 36.99
C LYS A 7 -7.85 -0.87 35.75
N ALA A 8 -9.13 -0.52 35.86
CA ALA A 8 -9.91 0.01 34.74
C ALA A 8 -9.32 1.33 34.19
N LYS A 9 -8.90 2.25 35.07
CA LYS A 9 -8.21 3.48 34.67
C LYS A 9 -6.90 3.19 33.94
N GLN A 10 -6.09 2.27 34.47
CA GLN A 10 -4.81 1.90 33.85
C GLN A 10 -5.01 1.26 32.47
N THR A 11 -5.98 0.36 32.31
CA THR A 11 -6.29 -0.24 31.00
C THR A 11 -6.78 0.82 30.00
N LYS A 12 -7.60 1.78 30.44
CA LYS A 12 -8.04 2.90 29.58
C LYS A 12 -6.87 3.75 29.11
N VAL A 13 -5.98 4.14 30.02
CA VAL A 13 -4.77 4.93 29.71
C VAL A 13 -3.84 4.16 28.77
N ALA A 14 -3.59 2.88 29.06
CA ALA A 14 -2.74 2.04 28.23
C ALA A 14 -3.32 1.85 26.81
N ARG A 15 -4.63 1.65 26.68
CA ARG A 15 -5.30 1.56 25.37
C ARG A 15 -5.19 2.89 24.62
N GLN A 16 -5.38 4.01 25.31
CA GLN A 16 -5.19 5.33 24.71
C GLN A 16 -3.74 5.48 24.25
N LEU A 17 -2.72 5.15 25.04
CA LEU A 17 -1.32 5.24 24.57
C LEU A 17 -1.01 4.29 23.40
N LYS A 18 -1.56 3.07 23.42
CA LYS A 18 -1.28 2.04 22.40
C LYS A 18 -1.93 2.34 21.05
N TYR A 19 -3.15 2.88 21.07
CA TYR A 19 -3.96 3.08 19.86
C TYR A 19 -4.30 4.55 19.59
N ASN A 20 -3.79 5.49 20.40
CA ASN A 20 -3.67 6.88 19.98
C ASN A 20 -2.53 6.89 18.98
N SER A 21 -2.88 6.73 17.71
CA SER A 21 -2.06 7.02 16.55
C SER A 21 -1.78 8.53 16.50
N GLY A 22 -1.16 9.03 17.58
CA GLY A 22 -1.22 10.41 18.05
C GLY A 22 -1.15 11.37 16.90
N GLY A 23 -2.08 12.33 16.86
CA GLY A 23 -2.20 13.28 15.77
C GLY A 23 -0.85 13.88 15.45
N THR A 24 -0.22 13.35 14.41
CA THR A 24 1.01 13.89 13.87
C THR A 24 0.61 15.17 13.20
N ASP A 25 1.33 16.25 13.52
CA ASP A 25 1.15 17.49 12.78
C ASP A 25 1.74 17.27 11.39
N LEU A 26 0.88 16.82 10.47
CA LEU A 26 1.24 16.52 9.09
C LEU A 26 1.84 17.74 8.40
N SER A 27 1.40 18.94 8.78
CA SER A 27 1.95 20.20 8.27
C SER A 27 3.40 20.40 8.72
N ARG A 28 3.70 20.12 10.00
CA ARG A 28 5.07 20.17 10.51
C ARG A 28 5.96 19.10 9.88
N LEU A 29 5.46 17.87 9.74
CA LEU A 29 6.19 16.78 9.07
C LEU A 29 6.47 17.11 7.61
N ALA A 30 5.50 17.66 6.89
CA ALA A 30 5.68 18.08 5.50
C ALA A 30 6.77 19.16 5.37
N ASN A 31 6.78 20.14 6.29
CA ASN A 31 7.84 21.16 6.33
C ASN A 31 9.22 20.57 6.64
N GLU A 32 9.31 19.61 7.56
CA GLU A 32 10.56 18.91 7.89
C GLU A 32 11.07 18.03 6.73
N LEU A 33 10.16 17.42 5.95
CA LEU A 33 10.47 16.63 4.76
C LEU A 33 10.65 17.47 3.48
N GLY A 34 10.42 18.78 3.53
CA GLY A 34 10.44 19.64 2.35
C GLY A 34 9.29 19.40 1.36
N ALA A 35 8.25 18.65 1.77
CA ALA A 35 7.03 18.40 1.00
C ALA A 35 6.05 19.58 1.09
N SER A 36 6.57 20.79 0.92
CA SER A 36 5.77 22.01 0.88
C SER A 36 4.91 22.00 -0.39
N PRO A 37 3.58 22.19 -0.31
CA PRO A 37 2.73 22.35 -1.48
C PRO A 37 2.95 23.76 -2.05
N THR A 38 4.15 24.02 -2.56
CA THR A 38 4.33 25.09 -3.53
C THR A 38 3.92 24.50 -4.88
N GLU A 39 3.03 25.23 -5.56
CA GLU A 39 2.33 24.93 -6.80
C GLU A 39 3.15 24.29 -7.95
N PRO A 40 2.48 23.76 -8.98
CA PRO A 40 2.85 22.53 -9.66
C PRO A 40 4.07 22.73 -10.55
N LEU A 41 5.18 22.12 -10.17
CA LEU A 41 6.22 21.83 -11.14
C LEU A 41 5.83 20.54 -11.88
N LEU A 42 5.02 20.76 -12.91
CA LEU A 42 4.87 19.97 -14.14
C LEU A 42 3.93 18.74 -14.08
N PRO A 43 3.09 18.52 -15.12
CA PRO A 43 2.55 17.20 -15.40
C PRO A 43 3.67 16.39 -16.04
N VAL A 44 4.44 15.64 -15.26
CA VAL A 44 5.35 14.63 -15.84
C VAL A 44 4.93 13.27 -15.33
N SER A 45 3.72 12.90 -15.70
CA SER A 45 3.47 11.58 -16.26
C SER A 45 3.59 11.70 -17.78
N GLU A 46 4.71 12.20 -18.29
CA GLU A 46 5.15 11.63 -19.57
C GLU A 46 5.71 10.26 -19.17
N PRO A 47 5.25 9.16 -19.80
CA PRO A 47 5.99 7.92 -19.72
C PRO A 47 7.40 8.27 -20.18
N VAL A 48 8.36 8.23 -19.25
CA VAL A 48 9.77 8.22 -19.62
C VAL A 48 9.88 6.99 -20.51
N GLU A 49 10.22 7.18 -21.78
CA GLU A 49 10.65 6.05 -22.59
C GLU A 49 11.91 5.53 -21.92
N VAL A 50 11.72 4.55 -21.04
CA VAL A 50 12.79 3.72 -20.49
C VAL A 50 13.42 3.08 -21.70
N ASP A 51 14.64 3.50 -21.99
CA ASP A 51 15.53 2.76 -22.85
C ASP A 51 15.65 1.38 -22.19
N ASP A 52 15.20 0.31 -22.85
CA ASP A 52 15.19 -1.06 -22.31
C ASP A 52 16.57 -1.47 -21.73
N ASP A 53 17.65 -0.80 -22.17
CA ASP A 53 19.02 -1.01 -21.72
C ASP A 53 19.34 -0.39 -20.32
N LEU A 54 18.50 0.50 -19.78
CA LEU A 54 18.71 1.15 -18.47
C LEU A 54 17.97 0.46 -17.31
N ASP A 55 16.95 -0.35 -17.60
CA ASP A 55 16.16 -1.05 -16.59
C ASP A 55 16.95 -2.22 -15.94
N ASP A 56 17.84 -2.88 -16.67
CA ASP A 56 18.61 -4.02 -16.17
C ASP A 56 19.65 -3.66 -15.08
N ASP A 57 20.10 -2.40 -15.04
CA ASP A 57 21.15 -1.92 -14.10
C ASP A 57 20.59 -1.15 -12.88
N ASP A 58 19.29 -0.84 -12.83
CA ASP A 58 18.67 -0.20 -11.66
C ASP A 58 18.45 -1.23 -10.54
N PRO A 59 19.06 -1.08 -9.34
CA PRO A 59 18.79 -1.97 -8.21
C PRO A 59 17.30 -2.04 -7.80
N TYR A 60 16.48 -1.07 -8.21
CA TYR A 60 15.05 -1.02 -7.97
C TYR A 60 14.23 -1.84 -8.98
N ALA A 61 14.68 -1.99 -10.22
CA ALA A 61 13.98 -2.75 -11.26
C ALA A 61 13.76 -4.22 -10.85
N LYS A 62 14.78 -4.84 -10.25
CA LYS A 62 14.68 -6.21 -9.71
C LYS A 62 13.58 -6.40 -8.66
N TYR A 63 13.26 -5.35 -7.88
CA TYR A 63 12.15 -5.42 -6.94
C TYR A 63 10.82 -5.25 -7.66
N ALA A 64 10.73 -4.38 -8.67
CA ALA A 64 9.54 -4.25 -9.48
C ALA A 64 9.18 -5.59 -10.15
N ASP A 65 10.13 -6.28 -10.78
CA ASP A 65 9.89 -7.58 -11.43
C ASP A 65 9.37 -8.64 -10.46
N LEU A 66 9.94 -8.71 -9.26
CA LEU A 66 9.56 -9.73 -8.26
C LEU A 66 8.12 -9.57 -7.77
N TYR A 67 7.58 -8.36 -7.76
CA TYR A 67 6.22 -8.06 -7.29
C TYR A 67 5.22 -7.88 -8.43
N ASN A 68 5.66 -7.43 -9.61
CA ASN A 68 4.83 -7.33 -10.81
C ASN A 68 4.55 -8.73 -11.39
N SER A 69 5.50 -9.67 -11.30
CA SER A 69 5.32 -11.04 -11.78
C SER A 69 4.27 -11.86 -10.99
N ASP A 70 3.80 -11.37 -9.83
CA ASP A 70 2.76 -12.03 -9.02
C ASP A 70 1.34 -11.55 -9.39
N ASP A 71 1.20 -10.50 -10.23
CA ASP A 71 -0.09 -9.89 -10.62
C ASP A 71 -0.53 -10.22 -12.08
N ASP A 72 0.35 -10.83 -12.89
CA ASP A 72 0.12 -11.10 -14.33
C ASP A 72 -0.37 -12.54 -14.65
N ASP A 73 -0.76 -13.34 -13.66
CA ASP A 73 -1.14 -14.77 -13.84
C ASP A 73 -2.65 -15.05 -13.66
N ASP A 74 -3.52 -14.03 -13.72
CA ASP A 74 -4.98 -14.14 -13.46
C ASP A 74 -5.90 -13.78 -14.65
N GLU A 75 -5.40 -13.77 -15.89
CA GLU A 75 -6.25 -13.65 -17.09
C GLU A 75 -5.97 -14.76 -18.12
N ASP A 76 -6.52 -15.97 -17.91
CA ASP A 76 -7.15 -16.77 -18.99
C ASP A 76 -7.69 -18.14 -18.51
N GLU A 77 -8.81 -18.54 -19.13
CA GLU A 77 -9.45 -19.88 -19.12
C GLU A 77 -10.51 -20.25 -18.05
N GLU A 78 -11.65 -19.55 -18.01
CA GLU A 78 -12.94 -20.21 -17.70
C GLU A 78 -13.60 -20.73 -18.98
N SER A 79 -13.06 -21.83 -19.54
CA SER A 79 -13.73 -22.56 -20.61
C SER A 79 -14.81 -23.48 -20.01
N GLY A 80 -16.06 -23.00 -20.01
CA GLY A 80 -17.21 -23.75 -19.49
C GLY A 80 -17.41 -25.10 -20.20
N PRO A 81 -17.69 -26.20 -19.48
CA PRO A 81 -17.88 -27.50 -20.12
C PRO A 81 -19.27 -27.57 -20.78
N SER A 82 -19.30 -27.38 -22.09
CA SER A 82 -20.43 -27.75 -22.94
C SER A 82 -20.37 -29.25 -23.28
N ALA A 83 -21.30 -30.04 -22.73
CA ALA A 83 -21.59 -31.38 -23.22
C ALA A 83 -23.04 -31.79 -22.90
N GLN A 84 -23.94 -31.52 -23.85
CA GLN A 84 -25.32 -32.01 -23.85
C GLN A 84 -25.37 -33.53 -24.04
N ARG A 85 -25.79 -34.36 -23.07
CA ARG A 85 -26.27 -35.74 -23.35
C ARG A 85 -27.33 -36.24 -22.33
N ARG A 86 -28.60 -36.08 -22.72
CA ARG A 86 -29.73 -37.04 -22.70
C ARG A 86 -29.86 -38.06 -21.55
N GLY A 87 -31.05 -38.12 -20.95
CA GLY A 87 -31.78 -39.40 -20.83
C GLY A 87 -32.58 -39.66 -19.55
N ALA A 88 -33.90 -39.83 -19.76
CA ALA A 88 -34.94 -40.52 -18.97
C ALA A 88 -35.32 -39.96 -17.59
#